data_AF-A0A1F2WQX9-F1
#
_entry.id   AF-A0A1F2WQX9-F1
#
_cell.length_a   1.000
_cell.length_b   1.000
_cell.length_c   1.000
_cell.angle_alpha   90.00
_cell.angle_beta   90.00
_cell.angle_gamma   90.00
#
_symmetry.space_group_name_H-M   'P 1'
#
loop_
_entity.id
_entity.type
_entity.pdbx_description
1 polymer ?
#
loop_
_entity_poly.entity_id
_entity_poly.type
_entity_poly.pdbx_seq_one_letter_code
_entity_poly.pdbx_strand_id
1 'polypeptide(L)'
;MQDSSDPLDTGKPRRHGIKRFRPRGGETGPAEAPVETWTPRVEGDVARTGHVLQPLQEYAVPLDDESAPMGGYTHLGTDYGRMGPGQDDLRWKKRGASGQVCADLAAAGWTGLWHSLAGLRDEEDRYLDFNKCYPYVRDDYQPKCVGMVIRVQGSGTLRLELKSPEERVLWWATRELATGNEWLELSLSWLPSELRRVKSLSWVAEPGAHLCVGSIHLVMEMPQVTLAEKVFLVSYAKLARSYSPNTGMVRDCAHTPEGRSDSIAASGLFCLATCAAWKMGMVKRSFAEQVLRKTHATISGAPRAMGLLPQHIQRHGEKYKIVAGGEYSTIATSLYYHGAFLAAQMIWDAKTLVGLIKAVREVEFDRLRDRQGYVGKGLAGDGRTLLAPSWRDWGGETVLVLLLEHMAAGSEAQLRMDKTGSVPGGVGYLAEIQSLFYPDFSYDVPDSVSEAVWLTARRDHLAEQKGYFPGRWPGSAAASLGLYGLSAGQGARGVGHVANGTRQPGKAELIHPHYILMSGSLEPDPGACYDLLAKLEAHGLMPPWGMVENFSKDLEYLPTLVSLSGAFECIAAYHLWTRATGELDAIYDSADHCPLLREAIRAFYPPRSTW
;
A
#
# COMPACT_ATOMS: atom_id res chain seq x y z
N MET A 1 -50.18 -46.17 7.96
CA MET A 1 -51.30 -45.97 8.90
C MET A 1 -51.85 -44.58 8.64
N GLN A 2 -53.02 -44.56 8.01
CA GLN A 2 -54.09 -43.54 7.92
C GLN A 2 -53.77 -42.04 8.12
N ASP A 3 -54.41 -41.08 7.45
CA ASP A 3 -55.14 -40.97 6.18
C ASP A 3 -55.60 -39.50 6.06
N SER A 4 -55.77 -39.00 4.82
CA SER A 4 -56.66 -37.89 4.39
C SER A 4 -56.36 -36.44 4.88
N SER A 5 -56.58 -35.35 4.13
CA SER A 5 -57.31 -35.09 2.88
C SER A 5 -56.96 -33.69 2.31
N ASP A 6 -56.85 -33.63 0.98
CA ASP A 6 -56.94 -32.48 0.05
C ASP A 6 -58.41 -31.95 -0.03
N PRO A 7 -58.79 -30.79 -0.66
CA PRO A 7 -58.44 -30.48 -2.07
C PRO A 7 -58.44 -29.00 -2.56
N LEU A 8 -58.03 -28.88 -3.84
CA LEU A 8 -58.11 -27.79 -4.82
C LEU A 8 -59.55 -27.32 -5.16
N ASP A 9 -59.73 -26.02 -5.49
CA ASP A 9 -60.71 -25.53 -6.50
C ASP A 9 -60.37 -24.09 -6.99
N THR A 10 -59.85 -23.92 -8.22
CA THR A 10 -60.45 -23.39 -9.47
C THR A 10 -61.25 -22.05 -9.44
N GLY A 11 -60.97 -21.15 -10.41
CA GLY A 11 -61.78 -19.95 -10.65
C GLY A 11 -61.19 -18.86 -11.57
N LYS A 12 -61.32 -19.03 -12.89
CA LYS A 12 -60.96 -18.14 -14.03
C LYS A 12 -61.87 -16.87 -14.17
N PRO A 13 -61.94 -16.13 -15.33
CA PRO A 13 -60.99 -15.22 -16.03
C PRO A 13 -61.67 -13.88 -16.52
N ARG A 14 -61.01 -13.13 -17.46
CA ARG A 14 -61.48 -12.07 -18.43
C ARG A 14 -60.96 -10.64 -18.13
N ARG A 15 -60.61 -9.76 -19.09
CA ARG A 15 -60.68 -9.71 -20.57
C ARG A 15 -59.77 -8.57 -21.12
N HIS A 16 -59.19 -8.85 -22.29
CA HIS A 16 -58.93 -8.04 -23.50
C HIS A 16 -58.58 -6.54 -23.48
N GLY A 17 -57.48 -6.23 -24.19
CA GLY A 17 -57.22 -4.97 -24.89
C GLY A 17 -56.22 -5.15 -26.04
N ILE A 18 -56.66 -5.71 -27.17
CA ILE A 18 -55.89 -5.79 -28.43
C ILE A 18 -56.13 -4.49 -29.22
N LYS A 19 -55.06 -3.78 -29.59
CA LYS A 19 -55.08 -2.85 -30.73
C LYS A 19 -54.16 -3.36 -31.84
N ARG A 20 -54.78 -3.61 -32.99
CA ARG A 20 -54.14 -3.92 -34.28
C ARG A 20 -53.44 -2.66 -34.82
N PHE A 21 -52.25 -2.84 -35.40
CA PHE A 21 -51.78 -1.98 -36.48
C PHE A 21 -51.20 -2.86 -37.60
N ARG A 22 -51.66 -2.63 -38.83
CA ARG A 22 -51.25 -3.31 -40.06
C ARG A 22 -49.97 -2.68 -40.63
N PRO A 23 -49.20 -3.42 -41.45
CA PRO A 23 -47.91 -2.99 -41.96
C PRO A 23 -48.03 -2.14 -43.24
N ARG A 24 -47.09 -1.23 -43.45
CA ARG A 24 -46.69 -0.75 -44.77
C ARG A 24 -45.19 -0.91 -44.90
N GLY A 25 -44.77 -1.59 -45.95
CA GLY A 25 -43.39 -1.79 -46.33
C GLY A 25 -42.73 -0.49 -46.78
N GLY A 26 -41.40 -0.54 -46.75
CA GLY A 26 -40.50 0.49 -47.20
C GLY A 26 -39.09 0.01 -46.92
N GLU A 27 -38.48 -0.62 -47.92
CA GLU A 27 -37.05 -0.93 -47.98
C GLU A 27 -36.23 0.34 -47.82
N THR A 28 -35.30 0.37 -46.87
CA THR A 28 -34.01 1.08 -46.96
C THR A 28 -33.10 0.46 -45.91
N GLY A 29 -31.94 -0.06 -46.33
CA GLY A 29 -30.93 -0.63 -45.44
C GLY A 29 -30.39 0.39 -44.43
N PRO A 30 -29.75 -0.06 -43.35
CA PRO A 30 -29.11 0.85 -42.40
C PRO A 30 -27.96 1.57 -43.11
N ALA A 31 -28.11 2.88 -43.26
CA ALA A 31 -27.01 3.76 -43.63
C ALA A 31 -25.94 3.68 -42.54
N GLU A 32 -24.71 3.38 -42.96
CA GLU A 32 -23.50 3.51 -42.15
C GLU A 32 -23.46 4.95 -41.60
N ALA A 33 -23.49 5.08 -40.28
CA ALA A 33 -23.19 6.34 -39.62
C ALA A 33 -21.70 6.67 -39.88
N PRO A 34 -21.34 7.93 -40.13
CA PRO A 34 -19.96 8.30 -40.39
C PRO A 34 -19.11 7.98 -39.15
N VAL A 35 -17.99 7.28 -39.37
CA VAL A 35 -16.89 7.20 -38.41
C VAL A 35 -16.35 8.62 -38.23
N GLU A 36 -16.80 9.31 -37.18
CA GLU A 36 -16.16 10.56 -36.74
C GLU A 36 -14.74 10.24 -36.27
N THR A 37 -13.77 10.51 -37.15
CA THR A 37 -12.36 10.51 -36.83
C THR A 37 -12.05 11.65 -35.87
N TRP A 38 -12.19 11.38 -34.57
CA TRP A 38 -11.70 12.25 -33.52
C TRP A 38 -10.18 12.36 -33.66
N THR A 39 -9.69 13.53 -34.07
CA THR A 39 -8.26 13.84 -34.15
C THR A 39 -7.81 14.35 -32.77
N PRO A 40 -6.96 13.62 -32.03
CA PRO A 40 -6.46 14.11 -30.75
C PRO A 40 -5.56 15.33 -30.99
N ARG A 41 -5.80 16.43 -30.26
CA ARG A 41 -4.91 17.58 -30.25
C ARG A 41 -3.53 17.14 -29.73
N VAL A 42 -2.53 17.24 -30.60
CA VAL A 42 -1.12 17.07 -30.24
C VAL A 42 -0.62 18.43 -29.75
N GLU A 43 -0.54 18.62 -28.44
CA GLU A 43 0.24 19.70 -27.84
C GLU A 43 1.53 19.10 -27.27
N GLY A 44 2.66 19.58 -27.77
CA GLY A 44 4.00 19.27 -27.27
C GLY A 44 4.31 19.96 -25.93
N ASP A 45 5.43 19.53 -25.36
CA ASP A 45 6.06 19.96 -24.10
C ASP A 45 5.33 19.60 -22.80
N VAL A 46 5.73 18.47 -22.22
CA VAL A 46 5.44 18.03 -20.84
C VAL A 46 6.13 18.92 -19.78
N ALA A 47 6.84 19.97 -20.18
CA ALA A 47 7.45 20.97 -19.30
C ALA A 47 6.45 22.02 -18.76
N ARG A 48 5.19 21.63 -18.47
CA ARG A 48 4.27 22.48 -17.71
C ARG A 48 4.55 22.27 -16.22
N THR A 49 4.91 23.35 -15.53
CA THR A 49 5.06 23.40 -14.07
C THR A 49 3.84 22.80 -13.38
N GLY A 50 4.01 21.66 -12.71
CA GLY A 50 2.92 20.98 -11.96
C GLY A 50 2.57 19.55 -12.43
N HIS A 51 3.12 19.08 -13.55
CA HIS A 51 2.99 17.69 -13.97
C HIS A 51 4.11 16.81 -13.40
N VAL A 52 3.76 15.60 -12.97
CA VAL A 52 4.70 14.56 -12.52
C VAL A 52 4.36 13.23 -13.18
N LEU A 53 5.37 12.40 -13.40
CA LEU A 53 5.19 11.09 -14.02
C LEU A 53 4.94 10.03 -12.94
N GLN A 54 3.86 9.29 -13.10
CA GLN A 54 3.63 8.03 -12.41
C GLN A 54 3.99 6.89 -13.35
N PRO A 55 5.04 6.10 -13.06
CA PRO A 55 5.27 4.87 -13.78
C PRO A 55 4.03 3.96 -13.72
N LEU A 56 3.62 3.45 -14.88
CA LEU A 56 2.68 2.34 -14.96
C LEU A 56 3.47 1.05 -15.16
N GLN A 57 4.39 1.05 -16.13
CA GLN A 57 5.20 -0.13 -16.46
C GLN A 57 6.53 0.26 -17.11
N GLU A 58 7.64 -0.36 -16.67
CA GLU A 58 9.00 -0.18 -17.23
C GLU A 58 9.62 -1.48 -17.79
N TYR A 59 8.86 -2.58 -17.81
CA TYR A 59 9.25 -3.90 -18.36
C TYR A 59 10.65 -4.39 -17.93
N ALA A 60 11.11 -4.01 -16.75
CA ALA A 60 12.44 -4.38 -16.24
C ALA A 60 12.60 -5.90 -15.99
N VAL A 61 11.48 -6.60 -15.82
CA VAL A 61 11.40 -8.05 -15.58
C VAL A 61 10.86 -8.76 -16.84
N PRO A 62 11.37 -9.95 -17.20
CA PRO A 62 10.83 -10.73 -18.32
C PRO A 62 9.37 -11.12 -18.11
N LEU A 63 8.58 -11.12 -19.19
CA LEU A 63 7.15 -11.47 -19.16
C LEU A 63 6.87 -12.91 -18.70
N ASP A 64 7.80 -13.83 -18.95
CA ASP A 64 7.66 -15.27 -18.67
C ASP A 64 8.51 -15.71 -17.47
N ASP A 65 9.06 -14.76 -16.70
CA ASP A 65 9.84 -15.09 -15.50
C ASP A 65 8.91 -15.38 -14.32
N GLU A 66 8.40 -16.61 -14.26
CA GLU A 66 7.60 -17.11 -13.13
C GLU A 66 8.37 -17.10 -11.80
N SER A 67 9.70 -17.02 -11.85
CA SER A 67 10.54 -16.93 -10.65
C SER A 67 10.61 -15.52 -10.05
N ALA A 68 10.21 -14.50 -10.82
CA ALA A 68 10.14 -13.12 -10.37
C ALA A 68 8.69 -12.80 -9.95
N PRO A 69 8.39 -12.68 -8.64
CA PRO A 69 7.03 -12.45 -8.15
C PRO A 69 6.38 -11.18 -8.72
N MET A 70 7.20 -10.23 -9.17
CA MET A 70 6.76 -8.96 -9.75
C MET A 70 6.65 -8.95 -11.27
N GLY A 71 6.97 -10.05 -11.96
CA GLY A 71 6.88 -10.15 -13.42
C GLY A 71 5.48 -9.88 -13.97
N GLY A 72 4.43 -10.12 -13.18
CA GLY A 72 3.01 -9.96 -13.57
C GLY A 72 2.32 -8.70 -13.09
N TYR A 73 3.03 -7.75 -12.44
CA TYR A 73 2.39 -6.59 -11.82
C TYR A 73 2.96 -5.24 -12.29
N THR A 74 2.07 -4.23 -12.29
CA THR A 74 2.38 -2.84 -12.61
C THR A 74 2.93 -2.11 -11.38
N HIS A 75 3.45 -0.90 -11.61
CA HIS A 75 3.89 0.02 -10.54
C HIS A 75 2.72 0.59 -9.71
N LEU A 76 1.47 0.30 -10.11
CA LEU A 76 0.27 0.61 -9.34
C LEU A 76 -0.18 -0.58 -8.47
N GLY A 77 0.59 -1.67 -8.42
CA GLY A 77 0.19 -2.90 -7.73
C GLY A 77 -1.08 -3.52 -8.33
N THR A 78 -1.21 -3.46 -9.65
CA THR A 78 -2.27 -4.12 -10.43
C THR A 78 -1.63 -5.12 -11.39
N ASP A 79 -2.42 -5.95 -12.07
CA ASP A 79 -1.92 -6.91 -13.05
C ASP A 79 -1.87 -6.34 -14.47
N TYR A 80 -1.11 -7.01 -15.32
CA TYR A 80 -1.03 -6.76 -16.75
C TYR A 80 -0.77 -8.08 -17.49
N GLY A 81 -1.01 -8.12 -18.79
CA GLY A 81 -0.83 -9.36 -19.54
C GLY A 81 -0.92 -9.21 -21.04
N ARG A 82 -0.61 -10.31 -21.74
CA ARG A 82 -0.67 -10.39 -23.19
C ARG A 82 -2.10 -10.40 -23.71
N MET A 83 -2.29 -9.90 -24.92
CA MET A 83 -3.56 -9.94 -25.63
C MET A 83 -3.37 -9.97 -27.15
N GLY A 84 -4.39 -10.48 -27.84
CA GLY A 84 -4.46 -10.54 -29.29
C GLY A 84 -4.08 -11.90 -29.88
N PRO A 85 -4.47 -12.16 -31.14
CA PRO A 85 -4.16 -13.42 -31.81
C PRO A 85 -2.66 -13.65 -32.01
N GLY A 86 -1.85 -12.59 -32.05
CA GLY A 86 -0.38 -12.65 -32.15
C GLY A 86 0.35 -12.55 -30.80
N GLN A 87 -0.30 -12.89 -29.68
CA GLN A 87 0.32 -12.79 -28.35
C GLN A 87 1.62 -13.60 -28.20
N ASP A 88 1.75 -14.67 -28.98
CA ASP A 88 2.94 -15.52 -29.02
C ASP A 88 4.10 -14.88 -29.78
N ASP A 89 3.88 -13.75 -30.48
CA ASP A 89 4.90 -12.96 -31.17
C ASP A 89 5.48 -11.84 -30.28
N LEU A 90 4.99 -11.71 -29.03
CA LEU A 90 5.59 -10.83 -28.05
C LEU A 90 6.86 -11.46 -27.48
N ARG A 91 7.94 -10.68 -27.48
CA ARG A 91 9.24 -11.08 -26.95
C ARG A 91 9.76 -10.01 -26.01
N TRP A 92 10.13 -10.42 -24.80
CA TRP A 92 10.92 -9.57 -23.92
C TRP A 92 12.38 -9.56 -24.38
N LYS A 93 13.01 -8.38 -24.40
CA LYS A 93 14.43 -8.23 -24.71
C LYS A 93 15.09 -7.38 -23.62
N LYS A 94 16.25 -7.83 -23.14
CA LYS A 94 17.12 -6.99 -22.30
C LYS A 94 18.06 -6.16 -23.17
N ARG A 95 18.15 -4.85 -22.94
CA ARG A 95 19.18 -4.00 -23.56
C ARG A 95 19.78 -3.10 -22.48
N GLY A 96 20.98 -3.46 -22.01
CA GLY A 96 21.62 -2.80 -20.87
C GLY A 96 20.89 -3.08 -19.56
N ALA A 97 20.62 -2.03 -18.77
CA ALA A 97 19.89 -2.10 -17.51
C ALA A 97 18.34 -2.13 -17.68
N SER A 98 17.83 -1.77 -18.86
CA SER A 98 16.38 -1.70 -19.14
C SER A 98 15.89 -2.92 -19.91
N GLY A 99 14.70 -3.42 -19.54
CA GLY A 99 13.93 -4.36 -20.36
C GLY A 99 12.99 -3.64 -21.32
N GLN A 100 12.50 -4.37 -22.32
CA GLN A 100 11.53 -3.89 -23.29
C GLN A 100 10.71 -5.07 -23.83
N VAL A 101 9.49 -4.80 -24.29
CA VAL A 101 8.64 -5.79 -24.96
C VAL A 101 8.53 -5.43 -26.43
N CYS A 102 8.86 -6.37 -27.30
CA CYS A 102 8.83 -6.20 -28.74
C CYS A 102 7.76 -7.08 -29.37
N ALA A 103 7.00 -6.49 -30.30
CA ALA A 103 6.13 -7.19 -31.23
C ALA A 103 6.84 -7.28 -32.59
N ASP A 104 6.79 -8.47 -33.19
CA ASP A 104 7.35 -8.75 -34.51
C ASP A 104 6.28 -9.47 -35.33
N LEU A 105 5.35 -8.70 -35.91
CA LEU A 105 4.17 -9.24 -36.56
C LEU A 105 4.38 -9.43 -38.06
N ALA A 106 3.98 -10.59 -38.57
CA ALA A 106 3.71 -10.74 -40.00
C ALA A 106 2.49 -9.90 -40.43
N ALA A 107 2.22 -9.81 -41.73
CA ALA A 107 1.16 -8.96 -42.30
C ALA A 107 -0.27 -9.29 -41.82
N ALA A 108 -0.52 -10.38 -41.09
CA ALA A 108 -1.82 -10.75 -40.56
C ALA A 108 -1.79 -10.88 -39.02
N GLY A 109 -2.75 -10.25 -38.33
CA GLY A 109 -2.93 -10.33 -36.87
C GLY A 109 -2.49 -9.07 -36.11
N TRP A 110 -2.88 -8.97 -34.84
CA TRP A 110 -2.46 -7.90 -33.92
C TRP A 110 -2.04 -8.51 -32.59
N THR A 111 -1.22 -7.79 -31.83
CA THR A 111 -0.78 -8.20 -30.50
C THR A 111 -0.56 -7.00 -29.58
N GLY A 112 -0.48 -7.23 -28.29
CA GLY A 112 -0.21 -6.15 -27.35
C GLY A 112 -0.27 -6.57 -25.89
N LEU A 113 -0.21 -5.58 -25.01
CA LEU A 113 -0.40 -5.78 -23.58
C LEU A 113 -1.53 -4.91 -23.06
N TRP A 114 -2.34 -5.47 -22.17
CA TRP A 114 -3.29 -4.74 -21.33
C TRP A 114 -2.69 -4.55 -19.94
N HIS A 115 -3.03 -3.44 -19.27
CA HIS A 115 -2.62 -3.11 -17.91
C HIS A 115 -3.85 -2.68 -17.13
N SER A 116 -4.16 -3.33 -16.01
CA SER A 116 -5.20 -2.83 -15.11
C SER A 116 -4.72 -1.54 -14.43
N LEU A 117 -5.61 -0.57 -14.23
CA LEU A 117 -5.29 0.71 -13.58
C LEU A 117 -5.83 0.80 -12.15
N ALA A 118 -6.72 -0.10 -11.74
CA ALA A 118 -7.24 -0.18 -10.39
C ALA A 118 -7.74 -1.61 -10.08
N GLY A 119 -7.25 -2.18 -8.98
CA GLY A 119 -7.46 -3.60 -8.66
C GLY A 119 -6.86 -4.54 -9.72
N LEU A 120 -7.09 -5.83 -9.53
CA LEU A 120 -6.75 -6.84 -10.54
C LEU A 120 -7.78 -6.82 -11.67
N ARG A 121 -7.46 -7.40 -12.83
CA ARG A 121 -8.34 -7.43 -14.00
C ARG A 121 -9.73 -7.96 -13.66
N ASP A 122 -9.77 -9.06 -12.92
CA ASP A 122 -11.00 -9.76 -12.55
C ASP A 122 -11.80 -9.04 -11.44
N GLU A 123 -11.28 -7.96 -10.88
CA GLU A 123 -11.99 -7.09 -9.93
C GLU A 123 -12.78 -6.01 -10.70
N GLU A 124 -13.89 -6.42 -11.34
CA GLU A 124 -14.69 -5.59 -12.26
C GLU A 124 -15.27 -4.32 -11.61
N ASP A 125 -15.46 -4.30 -10.30
CA ASP A 125 -15.96 -3.13 -9.56
C ASP A 125 -14.88 -2.06 -9.31
N ARG A 126 -13.61 -2.38 -9.55
CA ARG A 126 -12.47 -1.47 -9.36
C ARG A 126 -12.10 -0.75 -10.64
N TYR A 127 -12.09 0.58 -10.60
CA TYR A 127 -11.67 1.45 -11.70
C TYR A 127 -10.97 2.70 -11.16
N LEU A 128 -10.17 3.34 -12.02
CA LEU A 128 -9.54 4.62 -11.74
C LEU A 128 -10.40 5.76 -12.31
N ASP A 129 -10.70 6.75 -11.48
CA ASP A 129 -11.26 8.02 -11.93
C ASP A 129 -10.10 8.96 -12.24
N PHE A 130 -9.89 9.33 -13.50
CA PHE A 130 -8.78 10.20 -13.88
C PHE A 130 -8.94 11.62 -13.34
N ASN A 131 -10.13 12.05 -12.94
CA ASN A 131 -10.35 13.33 -12.29
C ASN A 131 -10.19 13.26 -10.76
N LYS A 132 -10.17 12.06 -10.17
CA LYS A 132 -10.08 11.81 -8.73
C LYS A 132 -9.30 10.51 -8.47
N CYS A 133 -7.99 10.55 -8.73
CA CYS A 133 -7.24 9.30 -8.80
C CYS A 133 -7.09 8.63 -7.43
N TYR A 134 -7.00 9.36 -6.32
CA TYR A 134 -6.78 8.76 -5.01
C TYR A 134 -8.08 8.26 -4.35
N PRO A 135 -8.09 7.04 -3.80
CA PRO A 135 -9.27 6.51 -3.16
C PRO A 135 -9.54 7.23 -1.83
N TYR A 136 -10.82 7.55 -1.59
CA TYR A 136 -11.34 8.11 -0.32
C TYR A 136 -10.81 9.48 0.12
N VAL A 137 -10.04 10.16 -0.75
CA VAL A 137 -9.51 11.50 -0.54
C VAL A 137 -10.51 12.56 -1.02
N ARG A 138 -10.60 13.70 -0.32
CA ARG A 138 -11.46 14.83 -0.69
C ARG A 138 -10.96 15.57 -1.93
N ASP A 139 -11.89 16.19 -2.65
CA ASP A 139 -11.67 16.80 -3.96
C ASP A 139 -10.49 17.80 -4.00
N ASP A 140 -10.28 18.58 -2.95
CA ASP A 140 -9.19 19.59 -2.88
C ASP A 140 -7.78 18.95 -2.90
N TYR A 141 -7.69 17.67 -2.58
CA TYR A 141 -6.45 16.90 -2.49
C TYR A 141 -6.35 15.81 -3.57
N GLN A 142 -7.23 15.83 -4.58
CA GLN A 142 -7.23 14.83 -5.66
C GLN A 142 -6.25 15.21 -6.76
N PRO A 143 -5.26 14.36 -7.09
CA PRO A 143 -4.54 14.52 -8.34
C PRO A 143 -5.41 14.10 -9.51
N LYS A 144 -5.07 14.63 -10.69
CA LYS A 144 -5.72 14.28 -11.96
C LYS A 144 -4.74 13.57 -12.87
N CYS A 145 -5.18 12.51 -13.53
CA CYS A 145 -4.43 11.88 -14.62
C CYS A 145 -4.82 12.59 -15.93
N VAL A 146 -3.90 13.36 -16.50
CA VAL A 146 -4.15 14.25 -17.65
C VAL A 146 -3.57 13.72 -18.97
N GLY A 147 -2.82 12.62 -18.91
CA GLY A 147 -2.19 12.04 -20.09
C GLY A 147 -1.35 10.80 -19.81
N MET A 148 -0.64 10.35 -20.83
CA MET A 148 0.42 9.35 -20.74
C MET A 148 1.64 9.75 -21.56
N VAL A 149 2.79 9.22 -21.16
CA VAL A 149 4.01 9.17 -21.97
C VAL A 149 4.34 7.70 -22.21
N ILE A 150 4.50 7.31 -23.48
CA ILE A 150 4.95 5.98 -23.88
C ILE A 150 6.25 6.07 -24.66
N ARG A 151 7.25 5.29 -24.24
CA ARG A 151 8.55 5.19 -24.89
C ARG A 151 8.54 4.00 -25.84
N VAL A 152 8.64 4.26 -27.14
CA VAL A 152 8.49 3.26 -28.20
C VAL A 152 9.57 3.42 -29.29
N GLN A 153 9.94 2.34 -29.97
CA GLN A 153 10.78 2.38 -31.17
C GLN A 153 10.28 1.37 -32.21
N GLY A 154 10.67 1.53 -33.48
CA GLY A 154 10.41 0.58 -34.56
C GLY A 154 9.58 1.17 -35.70
N SER A 155 8.81 0.33 -36.38
CA SER A 155 7.98 0.70 -37.51
C SER A 155 6.58 0.07 -37.49
N GLY A 156 5.64 0.71 -38.18
CA GLY A 156 4.25 0.27 -38.29
C GLY A 156 3.33 1.00 -37.30
N THR A 157 2.13 0.48 -37.12
CA THR A 157 1.07 1.20 -36.41
C THR A 157 0.95 0.75 -34.95
N LEU A 158 1.05 1.72 -34.03
CA LEU A 158 0.77 1.57 -32.60
C LEU A 158 -0.62 2.14 -32.30
N ARG A 159 -1.54 1.33 -31.78
CA ARG A 159 -2.80 1.78 -31.20
C ARG A 159 -2.75 1.73 -29.68
N LEU A 160 -3.33 2.74 -29.03
CA LEU A 160 -3.47 2.85 -27.58
C LEU A 160 -4.94 2.99 -27.24
N GLU A 161 -5.38 2.30 -26.19
CA GLU A 161 -6.78 2.28 -25.77
C GLU A 161 -6.90 2.41 -24.25
N LEU A 162 -7.88 3.20 -23.80
CA LEU A 162 -8.35 3.22 -22.43
C LEU A 162 -9.78 2.64 -22.41
N LYS A 163 -10.04 1.67 -21.53
CA LYS A 163 -11.32 0.97 -21.48
C LYS A 163 -11.99 1.08 -20.13
N SER A 164 -13.33 1.02 -20.12
CA SER A 164 -14.11 0.89 -18.89
C SER A 164 -14.09 -0.55 -18.36
N PRO A 165 -14.61 -0.81 -17.15
CA PRO A 165 -14.76 -2.18 -16.65
C PRO A 165 -15.58 -3.09 -17.56
N GLU A 166 -16.54 -2.51 -18.29
CA GLU A 166 -17.38 -3.20 -19.25
C GLU A 166 -16.70 -3.36 -20.64
N GLU A 167 -15.37 -3.21 -20.71
CA GLU A 167 -14.53 -3.32 -21.91
C GLU A 167 -14.86 -2.31 -23.03
N ARG A 168 -15.63 -1.26 -22.72
CA ARG A 168 -15.94 -0.19 -23.67
C ARG A 168 -14.74 0.73 -23.83
N VAL A 169 -14.29 0.97 -25.06
CA VAL A 169 -13.26 1.97 -25.37
C VAL A 169 -13.78 3.36 -25.01
N LEU A 170 -13.12 4.00 -24.06
CA LEU A 170 -13.41 5.36 -23.59
C LEU A 170 -12.57 6.40 -24.33
N TRP A 171 -11.35 6.02 -24.72
CA TRP A 171 -10.42 6.85 -25.45
C TRP A 171 -9.46 5.96 -26.23
N TRP A 172 -9.02 6.41 -27.39
CA TRP A 172 -8.01 5.71 -28.18
C TRP A 172 -7.16 6.70 -29.00
N ALA A 173 -5.98 6.24 -29.38
CA ALA A 173 -5.12 6.95 -30.32
C ALA A 173 -4.33 5.97 -31.17
N THR A 174 -4.08 6.32 -32.42
CA THR A 174 -3.23 5.56 -33.33
C THR A 174 -2.04 6.39 -33.77
N ARG A 175 -0.86 5.77 -33.83
CA ARG A 175 0.40 6.42 -34.20
C ARG A 175 1.16 5.55 -35.19
N GLU A 176 1.51 6.14 -36.31
CA GLU A 176 2.46 5.55 -37.26
C GLU A 176 3.88 5.76 -36.76
N LEU A 177 4.65 4.68 -36.72
CA LEU A 177 6.04 4.67 -36.30
C LEU A 177 6.94 4.43 -37.51
N ALA A 178 8.02 5.20 -37.56
CA ALA A 178 9.11 5.02 -38.51
C ALA A 178 10.44 5.47 -37.87
N THR A 179 10.71 4.99 -36.66
CA THR A 179 11.86 5.45 -35.85
C THR A 179 13.08 4.52 -36.00
N GLY A 180 12.92 3.37 -36.63
CA GLY A 180 13.97 2.36 -36.72
C GLY A 180 14.42 1.90 -35.34
N ASN A 181 15.69 2.14 -34.99
CA ASN A 181 16.28 1.79 -33.69
C ASN A 181 16.34 2.97 -32.70
N GLU A 182 15.74 4.11 -33.05
CA GLU A 182 15.68 5.28 -32.20
C GLU A 182 14.41 5.26 -31.34
N TRP A 183 14.58 5.58 -30.06
CA TRP A 183 13.47 5.69 -29.13
C TRP A 183 12.75 7.03 -29.30
N LEU A 184 11.44 6.95 -29.46
CA LEU A 184 10.53 8.08 -29.47
C LEU A 184 9.68 8.06 -28.20
N GLU A 185 9.57 9.20 -27.54
CA GLU A 185 8.63 9.41 -26.45
C GLU A 185 7.38 10.09 -26.98
N LEU A 186 6.27 9.35 -26.99
CA LEU A 186 4.98 9.86 -27.41
C LEU A 186 4.23 10.37 -26.18
N SER A 187 3.96 11.67 -26.17
CA SER A 187 3.11 12.31 -25.17
C SER A 187 1.68 12.43 -25.68
N LEU A 188 0.71 11.98 -24.88
CA LEU A 188 -0.70 11.94 -25.22
C LEU A 188 -1.48 12.55 -24.06
N SER A 189 -2.47 13.37 -24.37
CA SER A 189 -3.29 14.06 -23.37
C SER A 189 -4.77 13.78 -23.56
N TRP A 190 -5.52 13.98 -22.48
CA TRP A 190 -6.97 13.86 -22.46
C TRP A 190 -7.57 14.79 -21.41
N LEU A 191 -8.89 14.96 -21.47
CA LEU A 191 -9.65 15.67 -20.44
C LEU A 191 -10.03 14.68 -19.32
N PRO A 192 -9.50 14.82 -18.09
CA PRO A 192 -9.79 13.88 -17.00
C PRO A 192 -11.28 13.77 -16.69
N SER A 193 -12.05 14.83 -16.91
CA SER A 193 -13.49 14.87 -16.71
C SER A 193 -14.28 13.88 -17.58
N GLU A 194 -13.71 13.45 -18.71
CA GLU A 194 -14.32 12.49 -19.64
C GLU A 194 -13.99 11.03 -19.28
N LEU A 195 -12.99 10.81 -18.43
CA LEU A 195 -12.41 9.50 -18.11
C LEU A 195 -12.60 9.13 -16.63
N ARG A 196 -13.87 9.01 -16.23
CA ARG A 196 -14.27 8.82 -14.82
C ARG A 196 -14.28 7.37 -14.33
N ARG A 197 -14.28 6.40 -15.24
CA ARG A 197 -14.35 4.95 -14.94
C ARG A 197 -13.39 4.14 -15.81
N VAL A 198 -12.09 4.38 -15.69
CA VAL A 198 -11.07 3.69 -16.51
C VAL A 198 -10.60 2.43 -15.78
N LYS A 199 -10.76 1.27 -16.41
CA LYS A 199 -10.28 -0.02 -15.88
C LYS A 199 -8.90 -0.37 -16.39
N SER A 200 -8.67 -0.23 -17.69
CA SER A 200 -7.44 -0.72 -18.32
C SER A 200 -6.87 0.24 -19.34
N LEU A 201 -5.55 0.17 -19.50
CA LEU A 201 -4.77 0.78 -20.56
C LEU A 201 -4.13 -0.32 -21.40
N SER A 202 -4.34 -0.27 -22.71
CA SER A 202 -3.72 -1.21 -23.64
C SER A 202 -2.88 -0.48 -24.67
N TRP A 203 -1.77 -1.11 -25.05
CA TRP A 203 -1.08 -0.80 -26.29
C TRP A 203 -1.16 -2.00 -27.24
N VAL A 204 -1.32 -1.73 -28.52
CA VAL A 204 -1.55 -2.70 -29.59
C VAL A 204 -0.60 -2.40 -30.74
N ALA A 205 0.20 -3.39 -31.11
CA ALA A 205 0.87 -3.46 -32.39
C ALA A 205 -0.14 -4.02 -33.42
N GLU A 206 -0.48 -3.21 -34.41
CA GLU A 206 -1.39 -3.56 -35.50
C GLU A 206 -0.69 -4.45 -36.56
N PRO A 207 -1.43 -5.05 -37.51
CA PRO A 207 -0.85 -5.93 -38.52
C PRO A 207 0.35 -5.33 -39.26
N GLY A 208 1.44 -6.11 -39.35
CA GLY A 208 2.70 -5.69 -39.98
C GLY A 208 3.58 -4.76 -39.14
N ALA A 209 3.23 -4.51 -37.88
CA ALA A 209 4.08 -3.70 -36.98
C ALA A 209 5.28 -4.49 -36.44
N HIS A 210 6.43 -3.81 -36.41
CA HIS A 210 7.67 -4.27 -35.82
C HIS A 210 8.15 -3.19 -34.84
N LEU A 211 7.68 -3.26 -33.59
CA LEU A 211 7.90 -2.21 -32.60
C LEU A 211 8.29 -2.77 -31.24
N CYS A 212 8.97 -1.96 -30.43
CA CYS A 212 9.28 -2.26 -29.04
C CYS A 212 8.80 -1.14 -28.12
N VAL A 213 8.16 -1.50 -27.02
CA VAL A 213 7.77 -0.58 -25.94
C VAL A 213 8.72 -0.76 -24.76
N GLY A 214 9.30 0.35 -24.31
CA GLY A 214 10.24 0.37 -23.18
C GLY A 214 9.59 0.77 -21.87
N SER A 215 8.65 1.71 -21.89
CA SER A 215 7.94 2.15 -20.67
C SER A 215 6.64 2.89 -20.98
N ILE A 216 5.74 2.91 -19.99
CA ILE A 216 4.49 3.65 -19.99
C ILE A 216 4.40 4.39 -18.65
N HIS A 217 4.16 5.70 -18.73
CA HIS A 217 3.96 6.58 -17.58
C HIS A 217 2.62 7.29 -17.73
N LEU A 218 1.89 7.44 -16.62
CA LEU A 218 0.76 8.34 -16.52
C LEU A 218 1.27 9.74 -16.15
N VAL A 219 0.72 10.76 -16.81
CA VAL A 219 1.00 12.17 -16.50
C VAL A 219 -0.02 12.62 -15.47
N MET A 220 0.47 13.01 -14.29
CA MET A 220 -0.36 13.41 -13.15
C MET A 220 -0.20 14.91 -12.90
N GLU A 221 -1.32 15.61 -12.77
CA GLU A 221 -1.40 16.95 -12.19
C GLU A 221 -1.65 16.80 -10.68
N MET A 222 -0.67 17.18 -9.86
CA MET A 222 -0.79 17.10 -8.40
C MET A 222 -1.60 18.28 -7.85
N PRO A 223 -2.36 18.08 -6.75
CA PRO A 223 -3.03 19.20 -6.07
C PRO A 223 -2.00 20.21 -5.55
N GLN A 224 -2.40 21.47 -5.46
CA GLN A 224 -1.56 22.55 -4.94
C GLN A 224 -1.52 22.47 -3.41
N VAL A 225 -0.59 21.66 -2.89
CA VAL A 225 -0.36 21.44 -1.45
C VAL A 225 1.10 21.66 -1.11
N THR A 226 1.40 21.88 0.17
CA THR A 226 2.79 21.96 0.64
C THR A 226 3.50 20.60 0.46
N LEU A 227 4.84 20.60 0.42
CA LEU A 227 5.60 19.35 0.37
C LEU A 227 5.29 18.44 1.56
N ALA A 228 5.11 19.00 2.75
CA ALA A 228 4.76 18.25 3.95
C ALA A 228 3.41 17.53 3.82
N GLU A 229 2.38 18.22 3.33
CA GLU A 229 1.07 17.63 3.04
C GLU A 229 1.15 16.59 1.91
N LYS A 230 1.93 16.87 0.86
CA LYS A 230 2.13 15.95 -0.26
C LYS A 230 2.74 14.62 0.20
N VAL A 231 3.76 14.65 1.04
CA VAL A 231 4.41 13.44 1.58
C VAL A 231 3.40 12.57 2.31
N PHE A 232 2.59 13.16 3.21
CA PHE A 232 1.52 12.42 3.87
C PHE A 232 0.49 11.88 2.87
N LEU A 233 0.06 12.72 1.91
CA LEU A 233 -0.96 12.38 0.93
C LEU A 233 -0.57 11.19 0.06
N VAL A 234 0.66 11.15 -0.47
CA VAL A 234 1.13 10.03 -1.33
C VAL A 234 1.30 8.74 -0.52
N SER A 235 1.77 8.82 0.73
CA SER A 235 1.85 7.66 1.63
C SER A 235 0.47 7.14 2.03
N TYR A 236 -0.49 8.03 2.27
CA TYR A 236 -1.88 7.64 2.51
C TYR A 236 -2.48 6.96 1.27
N ALA A 237 -2.26 7.52 0.08
CA ALA A 237 -2.75 6.96 -1.18
C ALA A 237 -2.21 5.54 -1.44
N LYS A 238 -0.91 5.30 -1.18
CA LYS A 238 -0.28 3.97 -1.23
C LYS A 238 -1.02 2.96 -0.35
N LEU A 239 -1.26 3.32 0.91
CA LEU A 239 -1.94 2.44 1.87
C LEU A 239 -3.43 2.23 1.53
N ALA A 240 -4.13 3.31 1.20
CA ALA A 240 -5.55 3.30 0.89
C ALA A 240 -5.88 2.46 -0.36
N ARG A 241 -4.92 2.32 -1.29
CA ARG A 241 -5.04 1.46 -2.46
C ARG A 241 -5.17 -0.02 -2.10
N SER A 242 -4.58 -0.45 -0.99
CA SER A 242 -4.67 -1.82 -0.48
C SER A 242 -5.95 -2.06 0.33
N TYR A 243 -6.74 -1.04 0.65
CA TYR A 243 -7.97 -1.18 1.43
C TYR A 243 -9.14 -1.70 0.58
N SER A 244 -9.85 -2.70 1.12
CA SER A 244 -11.15 -3.13 0.61
C SER A 244 -12.30 -2.61 1.48
N PRO A 245 -13.24 -1.84 0.91
CA PRO A 245 -14.46 -1.44 1.61
C PRO A 245 -15.42 -2.62 1.81
N ASN A 246 -15.34 -3.66 0.97
CA ASN A 246 -16.20 -4.83 1.07
C ASN A 246 -15.83 -5.68 2.29
N THR A 247 -14.54 -5.95 2.48
CA THR A 247 -14.02 -6.74 3.62
C THR A 247 -13.80 -5.87 4.85
N GLY A 248 -13.53 -4.58 4.68
CA GLY A 248 -13.06 -3.69 5.76
C GLY A 248 -11.60 -3.90 6.13
N MET A 249 -10.83 -4.60 5.29
CA MET A 249 -9.46 -5.00 5.58
C MET A 249 -8.49 -4.42 4.56
N VAL A 250 -7.23 -4.41 4.93
CA VAL A 250 -6.11 -4.00 4.07
C VAL A 250 -5.39 -5.25 3.58
N ARG A 251 -5.26 -5.39 2.26
CA ARG A 251 -4.49 -6.44 1.60
C ARG A 251 -3.01 -6.29 1.95
N ASP A 252 -2.29 -7.39 2.11
CA ASP A 252 -0.85 -7.36 2.40
C ASP A 252 -0.07 -6.54 1.37
N CYS A 253 -0.33 -6.81 0.08
CA CYS A 253 0.17 -6.03 -1.05
C CYS A 253 -1.01 -5.62 -1.95
N ALA A 254 -0.91 -4.47 -2.61
CA ALA A 254 -1.99 -3.96 -3.49
C ALA A 254 -2.37 -4.96 -4.62
N HIS A 255 -1.40 -5.73 -5.11
CA HIS A 255 -1.60 -6.74 -6.16
C HIS A 255 -2.17 -8.07 -5.64
N THR A 256 -2.33 -8.22 -4.32
CA THR A 256 -2.97 -9.42 -3.77
C THR A 256 -4.49 -9.35 -4.03
N PRO A 257 -5.12 -10.42 -4.52
CA PRO A 257 -6.57 -10.47 -4.66
C PRO A 257 -7.29 -10.17 -3.34
N GLU A 258 -8.43 -9.50 -3.42
CA GLU A 258 -9.23 -9.18 -2.24
C GLU A 258 -9.56 -10.40 -1.37
N GLY A 259 -9.36 -10.29 -0.05
CA GLY A 259 -9.69 -11.36 0.88
C GLY A 259 -8.81 -12.60 0.73
N ARG A 260 -7.75 -12.58 -0.09
CA ARG A 260 -6.82 -13.71 -0.20
C ARG A 260 -5.73 -13.68 0.89
N SER A 261 -5.22 -12.50 1.21
CA SER A 261 -4.28 -12.28 2.31
C SER A 261 -4.44 -10.86 2.83
N ASP A 262 -5.38 -10.70 3.76
CA ASP A 262 -5.67 -9.44 4.43
C ASP A 262 -4.79 -9.34 5.69
N SER A 263 -4.00 -8.27 5.80
CA SER A 263 -3.06 -8.02 6.90
C SER A 263 -3.77 -7.42 8.11
N ILE A 264 -3.67 -8.09 9.26
CA ILE A 264 -4.27 -7.61 10.52
C ILE A 264 -3.58 -6.33 10.99
N ALA A 265 -2.24 -6.31 10.97
CA ALA A 265 -1.45 -5.16 11.38
C ALA A 265 -1.76 -3.93 10.52
N ALA A 266 -1.67 -4.07 9.18
CA ALA A 266 -1.92 -2.95 8.28
C ALA A 266 -3.37 -2.43 8.38
N SER A 267 -4.34 -3.29 8.70
CA SER A 267 -5.73 -2.87 8.88
C SER A 267 -5.93 -1.98 10.12
N GLY A 268 -5.29 -2.30 11.25
CA GLY A 268 -5.32 -1.43 12.42
C GLY A 268 -4.58 -0.10 12.19
N LEU A 269 -3.45 -0.15 11.50
CA LEU A 269 -2.69 1.06 11.16
C LEU A 269 -3.42 1.93 10.12
N PHE A 270 -4.19 1.34 9.20
CA PHE A 270 -5.03 2.09 8.27
C PHE A 270 -6.18 2.81 8.98
N CYS A 271 -6.74 2.23 10.05
CA CYS A 271 -7.70 2.95 10.89
C CYS A 271 -7.06 4.22 11.48
N LEU A 272 -5.84 4.11 12.01
CA LEU A 272 -5.09 5.23 12.57
C LEU A 272 -4.74 6.27 11.50
N ALA A 273 -4.15 5.84 10.39
CA ALA A 273 -3.79 6.69 9.25
C ALA A 273 -5.01 7.43 8.67
N THR A 274 -6.17 6.79 8.61
CA THR A 274 -7.41 7.43 8.12
C THR A 274 -7.92 8.49 9.10
N CYS A 275 -7.77 8.27 10.40
CA CYS A 275 -8.07 9.29 11.40
C CYS A 275 -7.10 10.47 11.34
N ALA A 276 -5.80 10.22 11.10
CA ALA A 276 -4.81 11.27 10.85
C ALA A 276 -5.13 12.06 9.58
N ALA A 277 -5.49 11.38 8.48
CA ALA A 277 -5.92 12.02 7.23
C ALA A 277 -7.19 12.87 7.42
N TRP A 278 -8.11 12.45 8.31
CA TRP A 278 -9.24 13.27 8.70
C TRP A 278 -8.81 14.53 9.47
N LYS A 279 -7.87 14.41 10.42
CA LYS A 279 -7.33 15.57 11.16
C LYS A 279 -6.66 16.59 10.24
N MET A 280 -5.99 16.12 9.19
CA MET A 280 -5.41 16.96 8.13
C MET A 280 -6.45 17.51 7.13
N GLY A 281 -7.74 17.19 7.28
CA GLY A 281 -8.78 17.64 6.37
C GLY A 281 -8.80 16.95 5.01
N MET A 282 -7.96 15.93 4.77
CA MET A 282 -7.87 15.19 3.50
C MET A 282 -8.98 14.15 3.34
N VAL A 283 -9.53 13.66 4.45
CA VAL A 283 -10.57 12.63 4.48
C VAL A 283 -11.76 13.11 5.31
N LYS A 284 -12.97 12.68 4.96
CA LYS A 284 -14.18 12.98 5.75
C LYS A 284 -14.18 12.16 7.05
N ARG A 285 -14.57 12.78 8.17
CA ARG A 285 -14.76 12.08 9.47
C ARG A 285 -15.63 10.83 9.35
N SER A 286 -16.74 10.92 8.59
CA SER A 286 -17.66 9.80 8.39
C SER A 286 -17.00 8.58 7.75
N PHE A 287 -16.00 8.79 6.88
CA PHE A 287 -15.23 7.70 6.30
C PHE A 287 -14.28 7.09 7.33
N ALA A 288 -13.59 7.90 8.15
CA ALA A 288 -12.75 7.39 9.24
C ALA A 288 -13.57 6.53 10.23
N GLU A 289 -14.77 6.99 10.61
CA GLU A 289 -15.71 6.22 11.44
C GLU A 289 -16.14 4.91 10.77
N GLN A 290 -16.43 4.94 9.46
CA GLN A 290 -16.80 3.74 8.70
C GLN A 290 -15.66 2.73 8.66
N VAL A 291 -14.44 3.17 8.35
CA VAL A 291 -13.24 2.32 8.30
C VAL A 291 -13.05 1.64 9.65
N LEU A 292 -12.97 2.41 10.74
CA LEU A 292 -12.77 1.85 12.08
C LEU A 292 -13.84 0.82 12.44
N ARG A 293 -15.12 1.17 12.30
CA ARG A 293 -16.24 0.29 12.70
C ARG A 293 -16.30 -0.98 11.86
N LYS A 294 -16.06 -0.87 10.55
CA LYS A 294 -16.08 -2.02 9.63
C LYS A 294 -14.89 -2.93 9.90
N THR A 295 -13.67 -2.39 10.02
CA THR A 295 -12.46 -3.17 10.35
C THR A 295 -12.61 -3.87 11.70
N HIS A 296 -13.07 -3.16 12.73
CA HIS A 296 -13.30 -3.74 14.05
C HIS A 296 -14.35 -4.86 14.02
N ALA A 297 -15.45 -4.68 13.27
CA ALA A 297 -16.47 -5.72 13.12
C ALA A 297 -15.91 -6.97 12.44
N THR A 298 -15.11 -6.81 11.38
CA THR A 298 -14.46 -7.93 10.69
C THR A 298 -13.48 -8.65 11.60
N ILE A 299 -12.62 -7.93 12.33
CA ILE A 299 -11.61 -8.52 13.23
C ILE A 299 -12.25 -9.14 14.48
N SER A 300 -13.39 -8.63 14.93
CA SER A 300 -14.17 -9.28 16.00
C SER A 300 -14.68 -10.66 15.60
N GLY A 301 -14.92 -10.89 14.30
CA GLY A 301 -15.31 -12.20 13.74
C GLY A 301 -14.15 -13.04 13.22
N ALA A 302 -12.91 -12.57 13.31
CA ALA A 302 -11.73 -13.29 12.84
C ALA A 302 -11.37 -14.46 13.78
N PRO A 303 -10.70 -15.51 13.27
CA PRO A 303 -10.21 -16.60 14.12
C PRO A 303 -9.20 -16.09 15.15
N ARG A 304 -9.21 -16.69 16.34
CA ARG A 304 -8.32 -16.35 17.46
C ARG A 304 -7.76 -17.59 18.13
N ALA A 305 -6.56 -17.48 18.68
CA ALA A 305 -5.95 -18.48 19.53
C ALA A 305 -5.34 -17.81 20.76
N MET A 306 -5.78 -18.16 21.96
CA MET A 306 -5.34 -17.51 23.22
C MET A 306 -5.50 -15.98 23.18
N GLY A 307 -6.58 -15.51 22.56
CA GLY A 307 -6.85 -14.08 22.30
C GLY A 307 -6.05 -13.45 21.16
N LEU A 308 -4.97 -14.08 20.68
CA LEU A 308 -4.15 -13.59 19.58
C LEU A 308 -4.89 -13.61 18.24
N LEU A 309 -4.59 -12.59 17.43
CA LEU A 309 -5.01 -12.50 16.05
C LEU A 309 -3.96 -13.14 15.12
N PRO A 310 -4.38 -13.72 13.99
CA PRO A 310 -3.47 -14.16 12.94
C PRO A 310 -2.69 -12.98 12.35
N GLN A 311 -1.54 -13.26 11.73
CA GLN A 311 -0.83 -12.23 10.95
C GLN A 311 -1.66 -11.81 9.73
N HIS A 312 -2.22 -12.79 9.03
CA HIS A 312 -3.07 -12.60 7.85
C HIS A 312 -4.31 -13.49 7.92
N ILE A 313 -5.42 -12.97 7.39
CA ILE A 313 -6.66 -13.72 7.20
C ILE A 313 -7.01 -13.85 5.72
N GLN A 314 -7.74 -14.91 5.40
CA GLN A 314 -8.37 -15.12 4.11
C GLN A 314 -9.88 -15.27 4.28
N ARG A 315 -10.64 -14.72 3.34
CA ARG A 315 -12.08 -14.83 3.26
C ARG A 315 -12.45 -16.18 2.64
N HIS A 316 -13.37 -16.89 3.28
CA HIS A 316 -13.89 -18.18 2.85
C HIS A 316 -15.42 -18.14 2.95
N GLY A 317 -16.05 -17.62 1.89
CA GLY A 317 -17.48 -17.29 1.90
C GLY A 317 -17.78 -16.08 2.79
N GLU A 318 -18.65 -16.26 3.78
CA GLU A 318 -19.01 -15.23 4.77
C GLU A 318 -18.08 -15.21 6.00
N LYS A 319 -17.18 -16.21 6.13
CA LYS A 319 -16.30 -16.35 7.28
C LYS A 319 -14.85 -16.05 6.90
N TYR A 320 -14.04 -15.75 7.92
CA TYR A 320 -12.60 -15.62 7.78
C TYR A 320 -11.88 -16.85 8.37
N LYS A 321 -10.77 -17.22 7.73
CA LYS A 321 -9.84 -18.25 8.21
C LYS A 321 -8.43 -17.66 8.23
N ILE A 322 -7.54 -18.28 8.98
CA ILE A 322 -6.11 -18.01 8.85
C ILE A 322 -5.63 -18.43 7.45
N VAL A 323 -4.67 -17.70 6.89
CA VAL A 323 -4.00 -18.10 5.64
C VAL A 323 -3.25 -19.42 5.85
N ALA A 324 -3.21 -20.28 4.82
CA ALA A 324 -2.53 -21.57 4.91
C ALA A 324 -1.03 -21.39 5.26
N GLY A 325 -0.56 -22.13 6.26
CA GLY A 325 0.81 -21.99 6.78
C GLY A 325 1.05 -20.72 7.62
N GLY A 326 0.02 -19.91 7.86
CA GLY A 326 0.11 -18.71 8.69
C GLY A 326 0.20 -19.01 10.20
N GLU A 327 0.41 -17.94 10.96
CA GLU A 327 0.59 -17.96 12.41
C GLU A 327 -0.35 -16.96 13.12
N TYR A 328 -0.63 -17.22 14.40
CA TYR A 328 -1.18 -16.23 15.33
C TYR A 328 -0.02 -15.42 15.89
N SER A 329 -0.01 -14.12 15.62
CA SER A 329 1.18 -13.28 15.79
C SER A 329 0.96 -12.25 16.90
N THR A 330 1.84 -12.25 17.89
CA THR A 330 1.80 -11.27 19.00
C THR A 330 2.06 -9.86 18.48
N ILE A 331 2.98 -9.67 17.54
CA ILE A 331 3.27 -8.34 16.95
C ILE A 331 2.13 -7.87 16.05
N ALA A 332 1.53 -8.72 15.22
CA ALA A 332 0.39 -8.32 14.39
C ALA A 332 -0.81 -7.93 15.26
N THR A 333 -1.06 -8.69 16.33
CA THR A 333 -2.07 -8.39 17.35
C THR A 333 -1.78 -7.04 18.02
N SER A 334 -0.52 -6.79 18.38
CA SER A 334 -0.08 -5.54 19.02
C SER A 334 -0.30 -4.35 18.11
N LEU A 335 0.17 -4.40 16.86
CA LEU A 335 0.02 -3.30 15.89
C LEU A 335 -1.45 -3.00 15.60
N TYR A 336 -2.28 -4.04 15.49
CA TYR A 336 -3.72 -3.84 15.33
C TYR A 336 -4.32 -3.07 16.51
N TYR A 337 -4.12 -3.55 17.74
CA TYR A 337 -4.77 -2.94 18.90
C TYR A 337 -4.27 -1.53 19.18
N HIS A 338 -2.96 -1.27 19.08
CA HIS A 338 -2.41 0.08 19.25
C HIS A 338 -3.01 1.05 18.23
N GLY A 339 -3.00 0.69 16.93
CA GLY A 339 -3.60 1.51 15.88
C GLY A 339 -5.11 1.73 16.09
N ALA A 340 -5.85 0.67 16.43
CA ALA A 340 -7.29 0.74 16.62
C ALA A 340 -7.71 1.53 17.86
N PHE A 341 -6.98 1.42 18.98
CA PHE A 341 -7.25 2.22 20.19
C PHE A 341 -7.06 3.70 19.92
N LEU A 342 -5.94 4.08 19.29
CA LEU A 342 -5.67 5.47 18.95
C LEU A 342 -6.69 6.01 17.96
N ALA A 343 -7.01 5.25 16.91
CA ALA A 343 -8.06 5.62 15.96
C ALA A 343 -9.42 5.85 16.64
N ALA A 344 -9.83 4.92 17.51
CA ALA A 344 -11.09 5.02 18.25
C ALA A 344 -11.11 6.21 19.22
N GLN A 345 -9.98 6.49 19.89
CA GLN A 345 -9.83 7.64 20.77
C GLN A 345 -9.89 8.96 19.98
N MET A 346 -9.18 9.07 18.85
CA MET A 346 -9.14 10.28 18.01
C MET A 346 -10.54 10.73 17.56
N ILE A 347 -11.44 9.78 17.29
CA ILE A 347 -12.82 10.04 16.83
C ILE A 347 -13.86 9.92 17.95
N TRP A 348 -13.43 9.62 19.18
CA TRP A 348 -14.28 9.44 20.38
C TRP A 348 -15.32 8.32 20.25
N ASP A 349 -14.97 7.20 19.62
CA ASP A 349 -15.85 6.04 19.45
C ASP A 349 -15.81 5.11 20.69
N ALA A 350 -16.55 5.48 21.73
CA ALA A 350 -16.61 4.75 23.00
C ALA A 350 -17.04 3.28 22.85
N LYS A 351 -17.94 2.98 21.90
CA LYS A 351 -18.42 1.61 21.67
C LYS A 351 -17.29 0.71 21.17
N THR A 352 -16.49 1.21 20.23
CA THR A 352 -15.34 0.48 19.70
C THR A 352 -14.27 0.33 20.77
N LEU A 353 -13.96 1.39 21.54
CA LEU A 353 -13.03 1.32 22.68
C LEU A 353 -13.40 0.21 23.66
N VAL A 354 -14.66 0.12 24.08
CA VAL A 354 -15.12 -0.95 24.99
C VAL A 354 -14.90 -2.36 24.38
N GLY A 355 -15.18 -2.51 23.08
CA GLY A 355 -14.94 -3.77 22.37
C GLY A 355 -13.46 -4.15 22.33
N LEU A 356 -12.59 -3.18 22.04
CA LEU A 356 -11.13 -3.37 22.02
C LEU A 356 -10.59 -3.73 23.41
N ILE A 357 -11.03 -3.04 24.47
CA ILE A 357 -10.62 -3.35 25.86
C ILE A 357 -10.96 -4.79 26.19
N LYS A 358 -12.21 -5.21 25.92
CA LYS A 358 -12.64 -6.58 26.17
C LYS A 358 -11.74 -7.59 25.43
N ALA A 359 -11.50 -7.36 24.14
CA ALA A 359 -10.75 -8.29 23.30
C ALA A 359 -9.25 -8.36 23.67
N VAL A 360 -8.64 -7.28 24.18
CA VAL A 360 -7.26 -7.29 24.68
C VAL A 360 -7.13 -8.06 25.99
N ARG A 361 -8.11 -7.93 26.90
CA ARG A 361 -8.13 -8.68 28.17
C ARG A 361 -8.31 -10.19 28.00
N GLU A 362 -8.68 -10.66 26.80
CA GLU A 362 -8.76 -12.07 26.44
C GLU A 362 -7.41 -12.68 26.02
N VAL A 363 -6.34 -11.89 25.90
CA VAL A 363 -5.01 -12.41 25.50
C VAL A 363 -4.31 -13.09 26.67
N GLU A 364 -4.05 -14.40 26.56
CA GLU A 364 -3.49 -15.23 27.63
C GLU A 364 -1.94 -15.24 27.62
N PHE A 365 -1.30 -14.11 27.95
CA PHE A 365 0.17 -13.97 27.89
C PHE A 365 0.96 -15.00 28.72
N ASP A 366 0.43 -15.47 29.85
CA ASP A 366 1.08 -16.51 30.66
C ASP A 366 1.34 -17.80 29.88
N ARG A 367 0.49 -18.10 28.88
CA ARG A 367 0.61 -19.28 28.01
C ARG A 367 1.45 -19.03 26.77
N LEU A 368 1.81 -17.77 26.53
CA LEU A 368 2.62 -17.35 25.39
C LEU A 368 4.09 -17.20 25.75
N ARG A 369 4.50 -17.52 26.99
CA ARG A 369 5.89 -17.41 27.41
C ARG A 369 6.71 -18.64 27.04
N ASP A 370 7.97 -18.40 26.69
CA ASP A 370 8.97 -19.46 26.61
C ASP A 370 9.44 -19.90 28.01
N ARG A 371 10.29 -20.93 28.04
CA ARG A 371 10.83 -21.48 29.31
C ARG A 371 11.68 -20.49 30.12
N GLN A 372 12.14 -19.41 29.49
CA GLN A 372 12.92 -18.36 30.15
C GLN A 372 12.02 -17.20 30.59
N GLY A 373 10.72 -17.26 30.33
CA GLY A 373 9.76 -16.24 30.71
C GLY A 373 9.70 -15.06 29.75
N TYR A 374 10.22 -15.15 28.53
CA TYR A 374 10.02 -14.13 27.50
C TYR A 374 8.76 -14.44 26.69
N VAL A 375 8.08 -13.40 26.19
CA VAL A 375 6.90 -13.57 25.34
C VAL A 375 7.32 -14.16 23.99
N GLY A 376 6.76 -15.29 23.61
CA GLY A 376 6.96 -15.93 22.31
C GLY A 376 6.42 -15.08 21.15
N LYS A 377 6.98 -15.24 19.95
CA LYS A 377 6.52 -14.46 18.78
C LYS A 377 5.07 -14.76 18.38
N GLY A 378 4.56 -15.93 18.73
CA GLY A 378 3.21 -16.31 18.39
C GLY A 378 2.94 -17.79 18.55
N LEU A 379 1.84 -18.24 17.97
CA LEU A 379 1.46 -19.65 17.86
C LEU A 379 1.45 -20.04 16.38
N ALA A 380 1.84 -21.28 16.08
CA ALA A 380 1.64 -21.87 14.77
C ALA A 380 0.15 -21.85 14.38
N GLY A 381 -0.16 -22.10 13.10
CA GLY A 381 -1.54 -22.07 12.59
C GLY A 381 -2.51 -23.05 13.26
N ASP A 382 -2.02 -24.03 14.02
CA ASP A 382 -2.83 -24.90 14.88
C ASP A 382 -3.42 -24.21 16.12
N GLY A 383 -2.96 -22.98 16.42
CA GLY A 383 -3.38 -22.18 17.56
C GLY A 383 -2.95 -22.74 18.92
N ARG A 384 -1.98 -23.67 18.95
CA ARG A 384 -1.56 -24.40 20.15
C ARG A 384 -0.05 -24.44 20.33
N THR A 385 0.69 -24.60 19.24
CA THR A 385 2.13 -24.77 19.28
C THR A 385 2.81 -23.41 19.34
N LEU A 386 3.52 -23.11 20.43
CA LEU A 386 4.31 -21.89 20.56
C LEU A 386 5.43 -21.87 19.51
N LEU A 387 5.58 -20.75 18.82
CA LEU A 387 6.70 -20.54 17.91
C LEU A 387 8.01 -20.49 18.71
N ALA A 388 9.07 -21.10 18.17
CA ALA A 388 10.36 -21.19 18.84
C ALA A 388 11.00 -19.83 19.20
N PRO A 389 10.96 -18.78 18.34
CA PRO A 389 11.53 -17.48 18.70
C PRO A 389 10.63 -16.71 19.68
N SER A 390 11.27 -15.89 20.51
CA SER A 390 10.63 -15.01 21.49
C SER A 390 11.10 -13.57 21.33
N TRP A 391 10.30 -12.63 21.83
CA TRP A 391 10.67 -11.22 21.98
C TRP A 391 11.60 -11.05 23.18
N ARG A 392 12.91 -11.09 22.89
CA ARG A 392 13.97 -10.91 23.90
C ARG A 392 14.72 -9.63 23.68
N ASP A 393 15.02 -9.37 22.41
CA ASP A 393 15.87 -8.28 22.02
C ASP A 393 15.26 -6.91 22.34
N TRP A 394 16.13 -5.94 22.62
CA TRP A 394 15.75 -4.54 22.73
C TRP A 394 15.23 -4.02 21.39
N GLY A 395 14.05 -3.40 21.36
CA GLY A 395 13.49 -2.84 20.14
C GLY A 395 11.99 -2.60 20.23
N GLY A 396 11.48 -1.74 19.34
CA GLY A 396 10.10 -1.28 19.34
C GLY A 396 9.08 -2.40 19.15
N GLU A 397 9.40 -3.46 18.41
CA GLU A 397 8.49 -4.61 18.30
C GLU A 397 8.28 -5.31 19.65
N THR A 398 9.38 -5.60 20.35
CA THR A 398 9.35 -6.17 21.71
C THR A 398 8.55 -5.26 22.63
N VAL A 399 8.82 -3.96 22.60
CA VAL A 399 8.11 -2.97 23.42
C VAL A 399 6.60 -2.97 23.16
N LEU A 400 6.17 -2.97 21.91
CA LEU A 400 4.74 -2.96 21.58
C LEU A 400 4.03 -4.24 22.07
N VAL A 401 4.72 -5.38 22.04
CA VAL A 401 4.19 -6.64 22.60
C VAL A 401 4.11 -6.57 24.12
N LEU A 402 5.11 -6.01 24.80
CA LEU A 402 5.11 -5.81 26.25
C LEU A 402 4.06 -4.78 26.70
N LEU A 403 3.81 -3.74 25.93
CA LEU A 403 2.72 -2.79 26.18
C LEU A 403 1.35 -3.47 25.99
N LEU A 404 1.19 -4.32 24.96
CA LEU A 404 -0.01 -5.13 24.81
C LEU A 404 -0.21 -6.08 26.00
N GLU A 405 0.88 -6.68 26.49
CA GLU A 405 0.84 -7.50 27.70
C GLU A 405 0.32 -6.71 28.89
N HIS A 406 0.86 -5.52 29.15
CA HIS A 406 0.37 -4.69 30.24
C HIS A 406 -1.09 -4.27 30.05
N MET A 407 -1.51 -3.99 28.81
CA MET A 407 -2.92 -3.74 28.53
C MET A 407 -3.82 -4.95 28.82
N ALA A 408 -3.31 -6.18 28.67
CA ALA A 408 -4.05 -7.41 28.95
C ALA A 408 -4.05 -7.78 30.44
N ALA A 409 -2.89 -7.75 31.10
CA ALA A 409 -2.70 -8.26 32.46
C ALA A 409 -2.63 -7.17 33.56
N GLY A 410 -2.50 -5.90 33.19
CA GLY A 410 -2.33 -4.81 34.16
C GLY A 410 -1.04 -4.98 34.97
N SER A 411 -1.11 -4.75 36.29
CA SER A 411 0.02 -4.87 37.21
C SER A 411 0.62 -6.27 37.32
N GLU A 412 -0.08 -7.31 36.88
CA GLU A 412 0.40 -8.69 36.87
C GLU A 412 1.31 -9.00 35.66
N ALA A 413 1.47 -8.06 34.73
CA ALA A 413 2.33 -8.22 33.57
C ALA A 413 3.81 -8.42 33.97
N GLN A 414 4.47 -9.37 33.34
CA GLN A 414 5.89 -9.69 33.54
C GLN A 414 6.70 -9.17 32.37
N LEU A 415 6.91 -7.85 32.38
CA LEU A 415 7.61 -7.15 31.30
C LEU A 415 9.10 -7.51 31.31
N ARG A 416 9.59 -8.10 30.22
CA ARG A 416 10.98 -8.53 30.12
C ARG A 416 11.52 -8.34 28.70
N MET A 417 12.63 -7.62 28.60
CA MET A 417 13.48 -7.51 27.42
C MET A 417 14.94 -7.33 27.84
N ASP A 418 15.85 -7.52 26.91
CA ASP A 418 17.27 -7.34 27.15
C ASP A 418 17.64 -5.86 27.32
N LYS A 419 18.51 -5.59 28.29
CA LYS A 419 18.95 -4.24 28.69
C LYS A 419 20.15 -3.75 27.88
N THR A 420 20.10 -3.90 26.55
CA THR A 420 21.23 -3.55 25.68
C THR A 420 21.17 -2.11 25.20
N GLY A 421 19.99 -1.51 25.13
CA GLY A 421 19.78 -0.20 24.50
C GLY A 421 20.16 -0.17 23.02
N SER A 422 20.27 -1.34 22.38
CA SER A 422 20.85 -1.50 21.04
C SER A 422 19.94 -2.29 20.12
N VAL A 423 19.66 -1.70 18.96
CA VAL A 423 18.84 -2.29 17.89
C VAL A 423 19.48 -3.56 17.30
N PRO A 424 18.80 -4.71 17.28
CA PRO A 424 19.28 -5.95 16.69
C PRO A 424 19.66 -5.79 15.22
N GLY A 425 20.89 -6.18 14.89
CA GLY A 425 21.43 -6.08 13.53
C GLY A 425 21.50 -4.65 12.97
N GLY A 426 21.16 -3.62 13.74
CA GLY A 426 21.00 -2.26 13.25
C GLY A 426 19.89 -2.11 12.20
N VAL A 427 18.77 -2.83 12.35
CA VAL A 427 17.61 -2.75 11.44
C VAL A 427 16.73 -1.56 11.81
N GLY A 428 16.56 -0.61 10.89
CA GLY A 428 16.00 0.72 11.15
C GLY A 428 14.66 0.75 11.91
N TYR A 429 13.58 0.21 11.33
CA TYR A 429 12.24 0.30 11.91
C TYR A 429 12.13 -0.25 13.35
N LEU A 430 13.00 -1.18 13.75
CA LEU A 430 13.03 -1.71 15.12
C LEU A 430 13.37 -0.63 16.15
N ALA A 431 14.03 0.46 15.77
CA ALA A 431 14.29 1.59 16.66
C ALA A 431 13.08 2.52 16.80
N GLU A 432 12.16 2.51 15.84
CA GLU A 432 11.21 3.61 15.63
C GLU A 432 9.74 3.23 15.79
N ILE A 433 9.36 1.97 15.54
CA ILE A 433 7.96 1.56 15.41
C ILE A 433 7.09 1.91 16.62
N GLN A 434 7.62 1.83 17.84
CA GLN A 434 6.93 2.21 19.07
C GLN A 434 6.63 3.71 19.17
N SER A 435 7.50 4.55 18.59
CA SER A 435 7.34 6.00 18.60
C SER A 435 6.27 6.49 17.63
N LEU A 436 5.76 5.62 16.75
CA LEU A 436 4.56 5.91 15.94
C LEU A 436 3.27 5.97 16.78
N PHE A 437 3.31 5.49 18.02
CA PHE A 437 2.14 5.39 18.88
C PHE A 437 2.28 6.21 20.16
N TYR A 438 3.50 6.32 20.70
CA TYR A 438 3.73 6.91 22.01
C TYR A 438 4.79 8.02 21.95
N PRO A 439 4.49 9.24 22.43
CA PRO A 439 5.48 10.31 22.51
C PRO A 439 6.57 10.03 23.55
N ASP A 440 6.30 9.19 24.56
CA ASP A 440 7.18 8.95 25.71
C ASP A 440 8.57 8.43 25.32
N PHE A 441 8.70 7.71 24.20
CA PHE A 441 9.98 7.24 23.66
C PHE A 441 10.85 8.34 23.05
N SER A 442 10.41 9.60 23.15
CA SER A 442 11.18 10.80 22.78
C SER A 442 11.64 11.59 24.01
N TYR A 443 11.40 11.09 25.23
CA TYR A 443 11.92 11.72 26.45
C TYR A 443 13.38 11.33 26.70
N ASP A 444 14.14 12.28 27.24
CA ASP A 444 15.55 12.07 27.63
C ASP A 444 15.64 11.49 29.05
N VAL A 445 14.99 10.35 29.26
CA VAL A 445 14.98 9.62 30.53
C VAL A 445 15.06 8.11 30.24
N PRO A 446 15.71 7.32 31.11
CA PRO A 446 15.74 5.87 30.96
C PRO A 446 14.35 5.28 31.21
N ASP A 447 13.96 4.26 30.44
CA ASP A 447 12.75 3.50 30.71
C ASP A 447 12.97 2.49 31.85
N SER A 448 11.92 2.12 32.59
CA SER A 448 12.02 1.23 33.76
C SER A 448 12.20 -0.26 33.42
N VAL A 449 12.09 -0.67 32.16
CA VAL A 449 12.20 -2.07 31.75
C VAL A 449 13.61 -2.37 31.22
N SER A 450 14.10 -1.59 30.25
CA SER A 450 15.43 -1.77 29.65
C SER A 450 16.52 -0.90 30.26
N GLU A 451 16.15 0.13 31.02
CA GLU A 451 17.05 1.17 31.56
C GLU A 451 17.73 2.02 30.47
N ALA A 452 17.37 1.85 29.19
CA ALA A 452 17.89 2.63 28.09
C ALA A 452 17.16 3.97 27.95
N VAL A 453 17.90 5.01 27.54
CA VAL A 453 17.33 6.27 27.09
C VAL A 453 17.00 6.15 25.61
N TRP A 454 15.71 5.95 25.29
CA TRP A 454 15.25 5.67 23.92
C TRP A 454 15.61 6.77 22.94
N LEU A 455 15.47 8.04 23.33
CA LEU A 455 15.81 9.18 22.47
C LEU A 455 17.28 9.13 22.02
N THR A 456 18.19 8.85 22.96
CA THR A 456 19.63 8.73 22.70
C THR A 456 19.92 7.53 21.80
N ALA A 457 19.40 6.35 22.14
CA ALA A 457 19.60 5.14 21.35
C ALA A 457 19.12 5.28 19.90
N ARG A 458 17.96 5.93 19.69
CA ARG A 458 17.40 6.20 18.37
C ARG A 458 18.23 7.21 17.57
N ARG A 459 18.71 8.29 18.20
CA ARG A 459 19.59 9.27 17.56
C ARG A 459 20.94 8.67 17.16
N ASP A 460 21.52 7.86 18.03
CA ASP A 460 22.77 7.14 17.75
C ASP A 460 22.57 6.15 16.59
N HIS A 461 21.45 5.44 16.57
CA HIS A 461 21.11 4.54 15.47
C HIS A 461 20.87 5.29 14.14
N LEU A 462 20.21 6.45 14.17
CA LEU A 462 20.05 7.31 12.98
C LEU A 462 21.42 7.78 12.45
N ALA A 463 22.33 8.20 13.33
CA ALA A 463 23.69 8.58 12.94
C ALA A 463 24.45 7.39 12.31
N GLU A 464 24.32 6.20 12.88
CA GLU A 464 24.87 4.95 12.34
C GLU A 464 24.33 4.66 10.92
N GLN A 465 23.02 4.78 10.71
CA GLN A 465 22.36 4.58 9.43
C GLN A 465 22.84 5.56 8.36
N LYS A 466 22.93 6.86 8.69
CA LYS A 466 23.44 7.91 7.80
C LYS A 466 24.91 7.70 7.43
N GLY A 467 25.72 7.15 8.34
CA GLY A 467 27.13 6.85 8.10
C GLY A 467 27.38 5.60 7.25
N TYR A 468 26.38 4.72 7.10
CA TYR A 468 26.58 3.40 6.50
C TYR A 468 26.99 3.45 5.02
N PHE A 469 26.20 4.07 4.15
CA PHE A 469 26.50 4.10 2.71
C PHE A 469 27.75 4.90 2.36
N PRO A 470 27.97 6.12 2.92
CA PRO A 470 29.24 6.82 2.74
C PRO A 470 30.46 6.01 3.19
N GLY A 471 30.34 5.26 4.30
CA GLY A 471 31.44 4.44 4.81
C GLY A 471 31.69 3.14 4.05
N ARG A 472 30.62 2.47 3.56
CA ARG A 472 30.71 1.14 2.91
C ARG A 472 30.77 1.20 1.39
N TRP A 473 30.14 2.22 0.79
CA TRP A 473 29.94 2.38 -0.64
C TRP A 473 30.08 3.85 -1.06
N PRO A 474 31.24 4.50 -0.82
CA PRO A 474 31.42 5.94 -1.02
C PRO A 474 31.13 6.42 -2.45
N GLY A 475 31.29 5.56 -3.46
CA GLY A 475 31.00 5.88 -4.87
C GLY A 475 29.58 5.52 -5.35
N SER A 476 28.71 5.05 -4.45
CA SER A 476 27.32 4.71 -4.81
C SER A 476 26.43 5.95 -4.94
N ALA A 477 25.34 5.83 -5.68
CA ALA A 477 24.34 6.89 -5.81
C ALA A 477 23.66 7.20 -4.46
N ALA A 478 23.43 6.19 -3.63
CA ALA A 478 22.91 6.38 -2.27
C ALA A 478 23.87 7.25 -1.42
N ALA A 479 25.18 6.99 -1.49
CA ALA A 479 26.17 7.79 -0.75
C ALA A 479 26.22 9.24 -1.25
N SER A 480 26.20 9.48 -2.57
CA SER A 480 26.25 10.84 -3.12
C SER A 480 25.01 11.67 -2.79
N LEU A 481 23.85 11.03 -2.67
CA LEU A 481 22.58 11.69 -2.32
C LEU A 481 22.36 11.80 -0.80
N GLY A 482 23.14 11.08 0.01
CA GLY A 482 22.98 10.99 1.45
C GLY A 482 21.81 10.09 1.88
N LEU A 483 21.44 9.12 1.05
CA LEU A 483 20.35 8.18 1.33
C LEU A 483 20.76 7.16 2.40
N TYR A 484 19.81 6.82 3.26
CA TYR A 484 19.92 5.79 4.29
C TYR A 484 18.57 5.08 4.42
N GLY A 485 18.50 4.01 5.22
CA GLY A 485 17.25 3.27 5.43
C GLY A 485 17.41 1.77 5.35
N LEU A 486 18.46 1.21 5.94
CA LEU A 486 18.54 -0.24 6.08
C LEU A 486 17.46 -0.68 7.07
N SER A 487 16.45 -1.37 6.56
CA SER A 487 15.30 -1.82 7.34
C SER A 487 14.78 -3.17 6.86
N ALA A 488 13.65 -3.61 7.42
CA ALA A 488 12.98 -4.83 7.00
C ALA A 488 11.83 -4.53 6.03
N GLY A 489 11.67 -5.37 5.01
CA GLY A 489 10.66 -5.25 3.98
C GLY A 489 10.81 -6.33 2.93
N GLN A 490 10.19 -6.16 1.75
CA GLN A 490 10.36 -7.13 0.66
C GLN A 490 11.82 -7.17 0.18
N GLY A 491 12.28 -8.34 -0.23
CA GLY A 491 13.60 -8.49 -0.86
C GLY A 491 13.69 -7.83 -2.23
N ALA A 492 14.90 -7.85 -2.81
CA ALA A 492 15.12 -7.39 -4.17
C ALA A 492 14.20 -8.13 -5.16
N ARG A 493 13.63 -7.40 -6.12
CA ARG A 493 12.69 -7.93 -7.13
C ARG A 493 11.43 -8.62 -6.55
N GLY A 494 11.10 -8.35 -5.29
CA GLY A 494 9.93 -8.92 -4.60
C GLY A 494 10.15 -10.35 -4.11
N VAL A 495 11.39 -10.85 -4.10
CA VAL A 495 11.70 -12.21 -3.64
C VAL A 495 11.88 -12.22 -2.12
N GLY A 496 10.88 -12.78 -1.43
CA GLY A 496 10.93 -13.00 0.01
C GLY A 496 10.94 -11.72 0.85
N HIS A 497 11.24 -11.88 2.13
CA HIS A 497 11.37 -10.81 3.10
C HIS A 497 12.83 -10.74 3.58
N VAL A 498 13.37 -9.53 3.71
CA VAL A 498 14.73 -9.28 4.18
C VAL A 498 14.70 -8.31 5.34
N ALA A 499 15.60 -8.50 6.30
CA ALA A 499 15.82 -7.60 7.42
C ALA A 499 17.24 -7.03 7.32
N ASN A 500 17.39 -5.93 6.59
CA ASN A 500 18.68 -5.28 6.40
C ASN A 500 18.98 -4.33 7.56
N GLY A 501 20.24 -4.34 7.99
CA GLY A 501 20.70 -3.45 9.05
C GLY A 501 22.20 -3.20 8.97
N THR A 502 22.64 -2.14 9.62
CA THR A 502 24.04 -1.67 9.59
C THR A 502 25.04 -2.66 10.18
N ARG A 503 24.56 -3.60 11.01
CA ARG A 503 25.35 -4.60 11.74
C ARG A 503 25.03 -6.03 11.33
N GLN A 504 24.19 -6.24 10.32
CA GLN A 504 23.93 -7.57 9.77
C GLN A 504 25.18 -8.15 9.09
N PRO A 505 25.42 -9.47 9.14
CA PRO A 505 26.51 -10.09 8.40
C PRO A 505 26.37 -9.87 6.89
N GLY A 506 27.46 -9.43 6.24
CA GLY A 506 27.48 -9.09 4.81
C GLY A 506 27.45 -7.58 4.56
N LYS A 507 27.27 -7.20 3.29
CA LYS A 507 27.06 -5.80 2.91
C LYS A 507 25.61 -5.66 2.49
N ALA A 508 24.78 -5.09 3.37
CA ALA A 508 23.44 -4.68 2.99
C ALA A 508 23.53 -3.59 1.91
N GLU A 509 22.77 -3.76 0.84
CA GLU A 509 22.74 -2.85 -0.32
C GLU A 509 21.34 -2.30 -0.58
N LEU A 510 20.33 -2.81 0.13
CA LEU A 510 18.92 -2.51 -0.11
C LEU A 510 18.40 -1.54 0.95
N ILE A 511 17.87 -0.42 0.48
CA ILE A 511 17.28 0.67 1.26
C ILE A 511 15.78 0.55 1.21
N HIS A 512 15.14 0.67 2.36
CA HIS A 512 13.69 0.74 2.51
C HIS A 512 13.31 2.16 2.97
N PRO A 513 12.68 2.97 2.10
CA PRO A 513 12.48 4.39 2.36
C PRO A 513 11.54 4.69 3.52
N HIS A 514 10.72 3.75 3.97
CA HIS A 514 9.85 3.96 5.14
C HIS A 514 10.64 4.36 6.39
N TYR A 515 11.88 3.87 6.56
CA TYR A 515 12.70 4.26 7.70
C TYR A 515 13.15 5.74 7.66
N ILE A 516 13.34 6.32 6.48
CA ILE A 516 13.67 7.74 6.34
C ILE A 516 12.56 8.57 6.98
N LEU A 517 11.29 8.25 6.70
CA LEU A 517 10.15 8.92 7.34
C LEU A 517 10.07 8.61 8.83
N MET A 518 10.16 7.33 9.24
CA MET A 518 10.05 6.95 10.65
C MET A 518 11.07 7.64 11.55
N SER A 519 12.28 7.87 11.04
CA SER A 519 13.35 8.57 11.76
C SER A 519 13.35 10.09 11.56
N GLY A 520 12.53 10.63 10.65
CA GLY A 520 12.56 12.05 10.27
C GLY A 520 12.29 12.99 11.45
N SER A 521 11.43 12.58 12.39
CA SER A 521 11.14 13.36 13.60
C SER A 521 12.30 13.43 14.61
N LEU A 522 13.39 12.68 14.39
CA LEU A 522 14.61 12.77 15.21
C LEU A 522 15.59 13.85 14.75
N GLU A 523 15.48 14.30 13.50
CA GLU A 523 16.34 15.37 12.96
C GLU A 523 16.17 16.63 13.80
N PRO A 524 17.22 17.40 14.13
CA PRO A 524 17.03 18.69 14.80
C PRO A 524 16.09 19.63 14.02
N ASP A 525 16.21 19.63 12.70
CA ASP A 525 15.37 20.39 11.76
C ASP A 525 14.57 19.42 10.85
N PRO A 526 13.23 19.44 10.90
CA PRO A 526 12.37 18.67 9.99
C PRO A 526 12.65 18.92 8.51
N GLY A 527 13.14 20.13 8.15
CA GLY A 527 13.50 20.49 6.77
C GLY A 527 14.53 19.56 6.14
N ALA A 528 15.50 19.07 6.93
CA ALA A 528 16.51 18.13 6.45
C ALA A 528 15.91 16.81 5.94
N CYS A 529 14.84 16.31 6.58
CA CYS A 529 14.13 15.13 6.12
C CYS A 529 13.37 15.43 4.82
N TYR A 530 12.68 16.58 4.73
CA TYR A 530 11.97 16.97 3.51
C TYR A 530 12.89 17.18 2.31
N ASP A 531 14.08 17.74 2.51
CA ASP A 531 15.10 17.85 1.46
C ASP A 531 15.51 16.47 0.92
N LEU A 532 15.61 15.47 1.80
CA LEU A 532 15.91 14.10 1.39
C LEU A 532 14.75 13.46 0.62
N LEU A 533 13.51 13.70 1.05
CA LEU A 533 12.31 13.22 0.36
C LEU A 533 12.15 13.89 -1.02
N ALA A 534 12.49 15.17 -1.16
CA ALA A 534 12.52 15.86 -2.45
C ALA A 534 13.57 15.24 -3.40
N LYS A 535 14.72 14.81 -2.87
CA LYS A 535 15.71 14.04 -3.67
C LYS A 535 15.16 12.68 -4.10
N LEU A 536 14.45 11.96 -3.23
CA LEU A 536 13.80 10.70 -3.59
C LEU A 536 12.79 10.92 -4.73
N GLU A 537 11.99 11.98 -4.64
CA GLU A 537 11.05 12.35 -5.71
C GLU A 537 11.77 12.63 -7.03
N ALA A 538 12.82 13.45 -7.01
CA ALA A 538 13.59 13.81 -8.20
C ALA A 538 14.25 12.60 -8.90
N HIS A 539 14.42 11.48 -8.19
CA HIS A 539 14.96 10.22 -8.72
C HIS A 539 13.88 9.15 -8.97
N GLY A 540 12.60 9.52 -8.92
CA GLY A 540 11.49 8.58 -9.19
C GLY A 540 11.22 7.56 -8.09
N LEU A 541 11.80 7.74 -6.89
CA LEU A 541 11.65 6.82 -5.75
C LEU A 541 10.44 7.17 -4.87
N MET A 542 9.83 8.34 -5.10
CA MET A 542 8.55 8.77 -4.51
C MET A 542 7.57 9.19 -5.62
N PRO A 543 7.11 8.26 -6.46
CA PRO A 543 6.12 8.56 -7.48
C PRO A 543 4.76 8.96 -6.85
N PRO A 544 3.81 9.50 -7.63
CA PRO A 544 2.52 9.94 -7.13
C PRO A 544 1.75 8.91 -6.30
N TRP A 545 1.91 7.61 -6.54
CA TRP A 545 1.25 6.56 -5.76
C TRP A 545 2.03 6.08 -4.52
N GLY A 546 2.96 6.90 -4.04
CA GLY A 546 3.74 6.68 -2.83
C GLY A 546 5.12 6.10 -3.11
N MET A 547 5.95 6.04 -2.07
CA MET A 547 7.33 5.58 -2.20
C MET A 547 7.41 4.12 -2.66
N VAL A 548 8.45 3.82 -3.42
CA VAL A 548 8.81 2.45 -3.79
C VAL A 548 9.05 1.60 -2.54
N GLU A 549 8.86 0.28 -2.62
CA GLU A 549 9.04 -0.60 -1.45
C GLU A 549 10.49 -0.66 -0.99
N ASN A 550 11.42 -0.70 -1.94
CA ASN A 550 12.85 -0.65 -1.68
C ASN A 550 13.63 -0.21 -2.93
N PHE A 551 14.89 0.16 -2.74
CA PHE A 551 15.84 0.41 -3.82
C PHE A 551 17.27 0.08 -3.40
N SER A 552 18.13 -0.24 -4.37
CA SER A 552 19.53 -0.55 -4.13
C SER A 552 20.35 0.72 -3.87
N LYS A 553 21.60 0.54 -3.43
CA LYS A 553 22.61 1.62 -3.34
C LYS A 553 22.83 2.37 -4.66
N ASP A 554 22.46 1.78 -5.79
CA ASP A 554 22.58 2.36 -7.14
C ASP A 554 21.21 2.78 -7.72
N LEU A 555 20.18 2.84 -6.86
CA LEU A 555 18.81 3.31 -7.14
C LEU A 555 17.98 2.39 -8.05
N GLU A 556 18.38 1.12 -8.22
CA GLU A 556 17.48 0.12 -8.81
C GLU A 556 16.35 -0.20 -7.82
N TYR A 557 15.10 -0.04 -8.21
CA TYR A 557 13.98 -0.05 -7.27
C TYR A 557 12.95 -1.15 -7.51
N LEU A 558 12.20 -1.45 -6.45
CA LEU A 558 11.08 -2.37 -6.46
C LEU A 558 9.76 -1.58 -6.39
N PRO A 559 8.94 -1.56 -7.45
CA PRO A 559 7.70 -0.79 -7.48
C PRO A 559 6.50 -1.51 -6.86
N THR A 560 6.72 -2.24 -5.76
CA THR A 560 5.63 -2.89 -5.03
C THR A 560 4.98 -1.92 -4.06
N LEU A 561 3.66 -2.01 -3.91
CA LEU A 561 2.92 -1.28 -2.89
C LEU A 561 2.56 -2.24 -1.74
N VAL A 562 3.47 -2.35 -0.77
CA VAL A 562 3.28 -3.14 0.45
C VAL A 562 2.56 -2.29 1.49
N SER A 563 1.50 -2.86 2.07
CA SER A 563 0.63 -2.13 3.00
C SER A 563 1.31 -1.78 4.32
N LEU A 564 2.13 -2.68 4.88
CA LEU A 564 2.78 -2.42 6.17
C LEU A 564 3.80 -1.27 6.08
N SER A 565 4.65 -1.27 5.04
CA SER A 565 5.56 -0.16 4.74
C SER A 565 4.78 1.14 4.52
N GLY A 566 3.73 1.11 3.70
CA GLY A 566 2.87 2.28 3.46
C GLY A 566 2.19 2.82 4.73
N ALA A 567 1.88 1.95 5.69
CA ALA A 567 1.35 2.35 6.98
C ALA A 567 2.38 3.06 7.87
N PHE A 568 3.61 2.54 7.93
CA PHE A 568 4.70 3.20 8.65
C PHE A 568 5.03 4.56 8.03
N GLU A 569 5.10 4.63 6.69
CA GLU A 569 5.30 5.88 5.96
C GLU A 569 4.23 6.91 6.29
N CYS A 570 2.95 6.52 6.23
CA CYS A 570 1.84 7.44 6.42
C CYS A 570 1.77 8.00 7.85
N ILE A 571 1.91 7.14 8.87
CA ILE A 571 1.88 7.58 10.27
C ILE A 571 3.12 8.43 10.59
N ALA A 572 4.31 8.03 10.12
CA ALA A 572 5.52 8.82 10.31
C ALA A 572 5.47 10.18 9.60
N ALA A 573 4.91 10.23 8.38
CA ALA A 573 4.70 11.48 7.65
C ALA A 573 3.77 12.44 8.40
N TYR A 574 2.77 11.91 9.11
CA TYR A 574 1.91 12.72 9.98
C TYR A 574 2.70 13.36 11.11
N HIS A 575 3.50 12.58 11.84
CA HIS A 575 4.35 13.09 12.92
C HIS A 575 5.38 14.13 12.44
N LEU A 576 5.95 13.90 11.25
CA LEU A 576 6.88 14.87 10.65
C LEU A 576 6.15 16.17 10.28
N TRP A 577 4.93 16.07 9.72
CA TRP A 577 4.10 17.22 9.38
C TRP A 577 3.68 18.02 10.61
N THR A 578 3.18 17.37 11.68
CA THR A 578 2.79 18.05 12.94
C THR A 578 3.98 18.80 13.52
N ARG A 579 5.15 18.15 13.54
CA ARG A 579 6.38 18.77 14.02
C ARG A 579 6.84 19.95 13.17
N ALA A 580 6.77 19.84 11.84
CA ALA A 580 7.23 20.89 10.93
C ALA A 580 6.29 22.11 10.91
N THR A 581 5.00 21.90 11.17
CA THR A 581 3.98 22.96 11.18
C THR A 581 3.73 23.53 12.58
N GLY A 582 4.15 22.83 13.63
CA GLY A 582 3.82 23.18 15.01
C GLY A 582 2.39 22.82 15.42
N GLU A 583 1.66 22.09 14.58
CA GLU A 583 0.32 21.58 14.88
C GLU A 583 0.36 20.51 15.97
N LEU A 584 -0.74 20.38 16.72
CA LEU A 584 -0.86 19.35 17.74
C LEU A 584 -0.88 17.95 17.10
N ASP A 585 0.01 17.08 17.57
CA ASP A 585 0.00 15.69 17.17
C ASP A 585 -1.18 14.92 17.78
N ALA A 586 -2.28 14.86 17.04
CA ALA A 586 -3.50 14.18 17.49
C ALA A 586 -3.33 12.68 17.78
N ILE A 587 -2.30 12.00 17.26
CA ILE A 587 -2.01 10.61 17.61
C ILE A 587 -1.42 10.57 19.02
N TYR A 588 -0.41 11.39 19.30
CA TYR A 588 0.19 11.50 20.64
C TYR A 588 -0.80 12.02 21.68
N ASP A 589 -1.59 13.04 21.33
CA ASP A 589 -2.68 13.53 22.18
C ASP A 589 -3.67 12.41 22.53
N SER A 590 -4.00 11.54 21.56
CA SER A 590 -4.88 10.40 21.81
C SER A 590 -4.22 9.32 22.66
N ALA A 591 -2.91 9.12 22.55
CA ALA A 591 -2.19 8.19 23.41
C ALA A 591 -2.24 8.61 24.89
N ASP A 592 -2.09 9.91 25.15
CA ASP A 592 -2.14 10.47 26.50
C ASP A 592 -3.55 10.43 27.12
N HIS A 593 -4.59 10.56 26.29
CA HIS A 593 -5.98 10.58 26.74
C HIS A 593 -6.69 9.22 26.68
N CYS A 594 -6.07 8.18 26.13
CA CYS A 594 -6.60 6.82 26.18
C CYS A 594 -6.16 6.12 27.47
N PRO A 595 -7.06 5.86 28.45
CA PRO A 595 -6.66 5.39 29.77
C PRO A 595 -5.84 4.10 29.76
N LEU A 596 -6.20 3.13 28.90
CA LEU A 596 -5.53 1.84 28.83
C LEU A 596 -4.12 1.95 28.21
N LEU A 597 -3.95 2.76 27.16
CA LEU A 597 -2.63 3.01 26.57
C LEU A 597 -1.74 3.77 27.54
N ARG A 598 -2.28 4.82 28.19
CA ARG A 598 -1.56 5.62 29.17
C ARG A 598 -1.17 4.81 30.41
N GLU A 599 -2.01 3.87 30.84
CA GLU A 599 -1.67 2.91 31.90
C GLU A 599 -0.52 2.00 31.47
N ALA A 600 -0.57 1.41 30.28
CA ALA A 600 0.47 0.50 29.79
C ALA A 600 1.83 1.19 29.67
N ILE A 601 1.89 2.40 29.11
CA ILE A 601 3.18 3.12 28.95
C ILE A 601 3.78 3.57 30.28
N ARG A 602 2.99 3.72 31.35
CA ARG A 602 3.51 4.00 32.71
C ARG A 602 4.36 2.87 33.28
N ALA A 603 4.26 1.67 32.72
CA ALA A 603 5.14 0.56 33.10
C ALA A 603 6.57 0.72 32.56
N PHE A 604 6.76 1.58 31.55
CA PHE A 604 8.06 1.98 31.01
C PHE A 604 8.48 3.36 31.55
N TYR A 605 7.52 4.27 31.76
CA TYR A 605 7.78 5.62 32.25
C TYR A 605 6.82 5.95 33.40
N PRO A 606 7.08 5.44 34.62
CA PRO A 606 6.23 5.70 35.77
C PRO A 606 6.25 7.19 36.13
N PRO A 607 5.11 7.76 36.57
CA PRO A 607 5.11 9.13 37.08
C PRO A 607 6.09 9.20 38.25
N ARG A 608 7.12 10.06 38.15
CA ARG A 608 8.10 10.23 39.21
C ARG A 608 7.37 10.59 40.51
N SER A 609 7.62 9.83 41.57
CA SER A 609 6.98 9.97 42.90
C SER A 609 7.42 11.22 43.68
N THR A 610 8.12 12.15 43.03
CA THR A 610 8.55 13.42 43.62
C THR A 610 8.26 14.56 42.64
N TRP A 611 7.12 15.20 42.87
CA TRP A 611 6.85 16.60 42.52
C TRP A 611 6.58 17.36 43.81
#